data_AF-A0A0G8C0Z6-F1
#
_entry.id   AF-A0A0G8C0Z6-F1
#
_cell.length_a   1.000
_cell.length_b   1.000
_cell.length_c   1.000
_cell.angle_alpha   90.00
_cell.angle_beta   90.00
_cell.angle_gamma   90.00
#
_symmetry.space_group_name_H-M   'P 1'
#
loop_
_entity.id
_entity.type
_entity.pdbx_description
1 polymer ?
#
loop_
_entity_poly.entity_id
_entity_poly.type
_entity_poly.pdbx_seq_one_letter_code
_entity_poly.pdbx_strand_id
1 'polypeptide(L)' 'MGIGDPACDVMVAWKLHSPEARDVFLDATRTDDATLARARGWVVSQAVAILAYYTPQNNPILYNEAKSWLDLVLNQK' A
#
# COMPACT_ATOMS: atom_id res chain seq x y z
N MET A 1 4.15 -12.95 19.10
CA MET A 1 3.91 -12.85 17.64
C MET A 1 2.46 -12.42 17.44
N GLY A 2 2.21 -11.41 16.62
CA GLY A 2 0.84 -10.97 16.33
C GLY A 2 0.08 -12.03 15.52
N ILE A 3 -1.20 -12.21 15.81
CA ILE A 3 -2.10 -13.16 15.10
C ILE A 3 -2.75 -12.41 13.93
N GLY A 4 -1.93 -11.96 12.97
CA GLY A 4 -2.38 -11.15 11.84
C GLY A 4 -1.82 -11.64 10.52
N ASP A 5 -2.36 -11.10 9.43
CA ASP A 5 -1.80 -11.31 8.10
C ASP A 5 -0.47 -10.54 7.96
N PRO A 6 0.68 -11.21 7.72
CA PRO A 6 1.96 -10.54 7.51
C PRO A 6 1.95 -9.54 6.34
N ALA A 7 1.05 -9.72 5.37
CA ALA A 7 0.90 -8.83 4.24
C ALA A 7 0.52 -7.38 4.65
N CYS A 8 -0.09 -7.21 5.82
CA CYS A 8 -0.37 -5.88 6.38
C CYS A 8 0.90 -5.08 6.65
N ASP A 9 1.98 -5.72 7.12
CA ASP A 9 3.26 -5.05 7.36
C ASP A 9 3.99 -4.75 6.06
N VAL A 10 3.81 -5.61 5.04
CA VAL A 10 4.43 -5.46 3.72
C VAL A 10 3.76 -4.38 2.86
N MET A 11 2.47 -4.08 3.08
CA MET A 11 1.74 -3.08 2.28
C MET A 11 2.41 -1.71 2.24
N VAL A 12 3.25 -1.39 3.23
CA VAL A 12 4.02 -0.13 3.30
C VAL A 12 4.89 0.08 2.07
N ALA A 13 5.33 -0.99 1.40
CA ALA A 13 6.13 -0.92 0.19
C ALA A 13 5.51 -0.01 -0.89
N TRP A 14 4.18 0.00 -1.02
CA TRP A 14 3.43 0.84 -1.97
C TRP A 14 3.11 2.25 -1.47
N LYS A 15 3.43 2.54 -0.22
CA LYS A 15 3.29 3.87 0.39
C LYS A 15 4.63 4.61 0.46
N LEU A 16 5.72 3.91 0.11
CA LEU A 16 7.00 4.53 -0.17
C LEU A 16 6.89 5.29 -1.50
N HIS A 17 7.15 6.59 -1.47
CA HIS A 17 7.15 7.46 -2.65
C HIS A 17 8.32 7.22 -3.61
N SER A 18 9.31 6.42 -3.21
CA SER A 18 10.44 6.01 -4.06
C SER A 18 10.26 4.56 -4.53
N PRO A 19 10.23 4.32 -5.85
CA PRO A 19 10.29 2.97 -6.42
C PRO A 19 11.55 2.21 -5.98
N GLU A 20 12.70 2.88 -5.92
CA GLU A 20 13.97 2.26 -5.51
C GLU A 20 13.92 1.80 -4.06
N ALA A 21 13.35 2.62 -3.17
CA ALA A 21 13.16 2.26 -1.77
C ALA A 21 12.18 1.09 -1.62
N ARG A 22 11.16 1.00 -2.48
CA ARG A 22 10.25 -0.16 -2.53
C ARG A 22 10.99 -1.42 -2.91
N ASP A 23 11.79 -1.38 -3.96
CA ASP A 23 12.52 -2.56 -4.44
C ASP A 23 13.51 -3.05 -3.38
N VAL A 24 14.25 -2.13 -2.76
CA VAL A 24 15.17 -2.45 -1.64
C VAL A 24 14.41 -3.04 -0.45
N PHE A 25 13.25 -2.47 -0.10
CA PHE A 25 12.43 -2.99 1.00
C PHE A 25 11.96 -4.42 0.71
N LEU A 26 11.41 -4.68 -0.48
CA LEU A 26 10.88 -5.98 -0.87
C LEU A 26 11.97 -7.06 -0.95
N ASP A 27 13.17 -6.71 -1.46
CA ASP A 27 14.32 -7.60 -1.48
C ASP A 27 14.81 -7.93 -0.07
N ALA A 28 14.89 -6.92 0.81
CA ALA A 28 15.31 -7.10 2.19
C ALA A 28 14.34 -7.95 3.01
N THR A 29 13.03 -7.83 2.79
CA THR A 29 12.01 -8.62 3.51
C THR A 29 11.86 -10.04 2.97
N ARG A 30 12.39 -10.34 1.78
CA ARG A 30 12.31 -11.66 1.12
C ARG A 30 10.90 -12.25 1.12
N THR A 31 9.91 -11.39 0.88
CA THR A 31 8.50 -11.75 0.97
C THR A 31 8.09 -12.62 -0.20
N ASP A 32 7.39 -13.72 0.06
CA ASP A 32 6.87 -14.60 -0.99
C ASP A 32 5.77 -13.93 -1.84
N ASP A 33 5.60 -14.40 -3.08
CA ASP A 33 4.66 -13.85 -4.05
C ASP A 33 3.20 -13.85 -3.55
N ALA A 34 2.80 -14.84 -2.74
CA ALA A 34 1.46 -14.92 -2.19
C ALA A 34 1.20 -13.81 -1.16
N THR A 35 2.21 -13.49 -0.35
CA THR A 35 2.17 -12.39 0.61
C THR A 35 2.24 -11.05 -0.11
N LEU A 36 3.02 -10.92 -1.19
CA LEU A 36 3.02 -9.72 -2.04
C LEU A 36 1.66 -9.46 -2.68
N ALA A 37 1.01 -10.50 -3.23
CA ALA A 37 -0.32 -10.39 -3.82
C ALA A 37 -1.36 -9.91 -2.80
N ARG A 38 -1.33 -10.46 -1.57
CA ARG A 38 -2.20 -10.01 -0.49
C ARG A 38 -1.87 -8.60 -0.02
N ALA A 39 -0.59 -8.22 0.01
CA ALA A 39 -0.17 -6.88 0.40
C ALA A 39 -0.73 -5.83 -0.56
N ARG A 40 -0.72 -6.10 -1.88
CA ARG A 40 -1.42 -5.27 -2.88
C ARG A 40 -2.92 -5.17 -2.59
N GLY A 41 -3.56 -6.28 -2.22
CA GLY A 41 -4.96 -6.29 -1.78
C GLY A 41 -5.22 -5.38 -0.57
N TRP A 42 -4.32 -5.40 0.42
CA TRP A 42 -4.39 -4.51 1.58
C TRP A 42 -4.21 -3.03 1.21
N VAL A 43 -3.35 -2.71 0.24
CA VAL A 43 -3.21 -1.34 -0.29
C VAL A 43 -4.53 -0.87 -0.90
N VAL A 44 -5.17 -1.69 -1.74
CA VAL A 44 -6.47 -1.36 -2.36
C VAL A 44 -7.54 -1.16 -1.27
N SER A 45 -7.63 -2.09 -0.32
CA SER A 45 -8.61 -2.01 0.78
C SER A 45 -8.46 -0.71 1.58
N GLN A 46 -7.23 -0.37 1.98
CA GLN A 46 -6.99 0.84 2.75
C GLN A 46 -7.21 2.12 1.93
N ALA A 47 -6.74 2.15 0.68
CA ALA A 47 -6.91 3.33 -0.18
C ALA A 47 -8.39 3.63 -0.41
N VAL A 48 -9.21 2.61 -0.72
CA VAL A 48 -10.66 2.78 -0.89
C VAL A 48 -11.32 3.24 0.41
N ALA A 49 -10.94 2.70 1.56
CA ALA A 49 -11.48 3.13 2.85
C ALA A 49 -11.15 4.61 3.14
N ILE A 50 -9.92 5.05 2.86
CA ILE A 50 -9.50 6.45 3.02
C ILE A 50 -10.28 7.36 2.07
N LEU A 51 -10.40 6.99 0.79
CA LEU A 51 -11.11 7.79 -0.23
C LEU A 51 -12.62 7.86 0.00
N ALA A 52 -13.21 6.86 0.66
CA ALA A 52 -14.62 6.88 1.05
C ALA A 52 -14.89 7.75 2.29
N TYR A 53 -13.89 7.93 3.14
CA TYR A 53 -14.03 8.67 4.41
C TYR A 53 -13.59 10.13 4.31
N TYR A 54 -12.47 10.39 3.62
CA TYR A 54 -11.90 11.72 3.48
C TYR A 54 -12.25 12.36 2.13
N THR A 55 -12.33 13.68 2.14
CA THR A 55 -12.54 14.51 0.95
C THR A 55 -11.35 15.44 0.76
N PRO A 56 -11.18 16.02 -0.44
CA PRO A 56 -10.16 17.05 -0.68
C PRO A 56 -10.28 18.27 0.25
N GLN A 57 -11.46 18.51 0.85
CA GLN A 57 -11.70 19.67 1.71
C GLN A 57 -11.36 19.40 3.19
N ASN A 58 -11.59 18.17 3.68
CA ASN A 58 -11.37 17.86 5.10
C ASN A 58 -9.96 17.31 5.38
N ASN A 59 -9.35 16.61 4.42
CA ASN A 59 -8.01 16.06 4.54
C ASN A 59 -7.40 15.81 3.14
N PRO A 60 -6.95 16.86 2.44
CA PRO A 60 -6.37 16.73 1.11
C PRO A 60 -5.12 15.86 1.09
N ILE A 61 -4.38 15.78 2.20
CA ILE A 61 -3.14 14.99 2.28
C ILE A 61 -3.49 13.51 2.17
N LEU A 62 -4.31 12.98 3.08
CA LEU A 62 -4.67 11.55 3.04
C LEU A 62 -5.45 11.18 1.78
N TYR A 63 -6.29 12.09 1.27
CA TYR A 63 -7.00 11.87 0.01
C TYR A 63 -6.02 11.67 -1.17
N ASN A 64 -5.04 12.57 -1.32
CA ASN A 64 -4.07 12.49 -2.40
C ASN A 64 -3.12 11.30 -2.25
N GLU A 65 -2.70 10.99 -1.02
CA GLU A 65 -1.91 9.80 -0.70
C GLU A 65 -2.63 8.53 -1.14
N ALA A 66 -3.86 8.31 -0.66
CA ALA A 66 -4.64 7.13 -1.02
C ALA A 66 -4.90 7.01 -2.52
N LYS A 67 -5.16 8.14 -3.20
CA LYS A 67 -5.29 8.15 -4.65
C LYS A 67 -3.99 7.69 -5.32
N SER A 68 -2.84 8.21 -4.88
CA SER A 68 -1.54 7.85 -5.46
C SER A 68 -1.20 6.37 -5.25
N TRP A 69 -1.49 5.81 -4.07
CA TRP A 69 -1.24 4.40 -3.77
C TRP A 69 -2.16 3.49 -4.58
N LEU A 70 -3.43 3.87 -4.75
CA LEU A 70 -4.40 3.13 -5.55
C LEU A 70 -4.00 3.14 -7.03
N ASP A 71 -3.66 4.31 -7.58
CA ASP A 71 -3.20 4.44 -8.96
C ASP A 71 -1.95 3.59 -9.18
N LEU A 72 -1.00 3.61 -8.24
CA LEU A 72 0.22 2.83 -8.33
C LEU A 72 -0.03 1.32 -8.35
N VAL A 73 -0.82 0.80 -7.39
CA VAL A 73 -1.01 -0.66 -7.25
C VAL A 73 -1.82 -1.26 -8.40
N LEU A 74 -2.72 -0.46 -9.01
CA LEU A 74 -3.50 -0.88 -10.18
C LEU A 74 -2.71 -0.83 -11.49
N ASN A 75 -1.70 0.04 -11.58
CA ASN A 75 -0.89 0.19 -12.79
C ASN A 75 0.43 -0.61 -12.78
N GLN A 76 0.85 -1.13 -11.63
CA GLN A 76 1.96 -2.08 -11.56
C GLN A 76 1.57 -3.42 -12.18
N LYS A 77 2.31 -3.82 -13.23
CA LYS A 77 2.24 -5.15 -13.85
C LYS A 77 2.93 -6.17 -12.97
#